data_AF-A0A9X8VBN9-F1
#
_entry.id   AF-A0A9X8VBN9-F1
#
_cell.length_a   1.000
_cell.length_b   1.000
_cell.length_c   1.000
_cell.angle_alpha   90.00
_cell.angle_beta   90.00
_cell.angle_gamma   90.00
#
_symmetry.space_group_name_H-M   'P 1'
#
loop_
_entity.id
_entity.type
_entity.pdbx_description
1 polymer ?
#
loop_
_entity_poly.entity_id
_entity_poly.type
_entity_poly.pdbx_seq_one_letter_code
_entity_poly.pdbx_strand_id
1 'polypeptide(L)'
;MTLSQTDYGLVTEQWGSGEFEVNQGYEDAKLPDGDRVRLYRFRNGDQWFWDVQNGRQFFTYAGQDDLEPCVAGKWYPLETTILPRWTGK
;
A
#
# COMPACT_ATOMS: atom_id res chain seq x y z
N MET A 1 11.02 5.82 -4.23
CA MET A 1 10.00 5.29 -3.31
C MET A 1 9.60 3.91 -3.77
N THR A 2 9.35 2.99 -2.85
CA THR A 2 8.95 1.61 -3.16
C THR A 2 7.72 1.25 -2.35
N LEU A 3 6.71 0.71 -3.01
CA LEU A 3 5.55 0.10 -2.37
C LEU A 3 5.70 -1.42 -2.41
N SER A 4 5.41 -2.08 -1.29
CA SER A 4 5.41 -3.55 -1.20
C SER A 4 4.17 -4.00 -0.47
N GLN A 5 3.50 -5.02 -0.99
CA GLN A 5 2.32 -5.61 -0.38
C GLN A 5 2.56 -7.09 -0.09
N THR A 6 2.00 -7.54 1.03
CA THR A 6 2.01 -8.94 1.45
C THR A 6 0.63 -9.57 1.23
N ASP A 7 0.58 -10.89 1.13
CA ASP A 7 -0.67 -11.63 0.91
C ASP A 7 -1.71 -11.43 2.04
N TYR A 8 -1.27 -11.00 3.22
CA TYR A 8 -2.14 -10.74 4.38
C TYR A 8 -2.59 -9.27 4.48
N GLY A 9 -2.41 -8.48 3.42
CA GLY A 9 -2.90 -7.11 3.33
C GLY A 9 -2.06 -6.08 4.08
N LEU A 10 -0.84 -6.42 4.50
CA LEU A 10 0.14 -5.44 4.94
C LEU A 10 0.73 -4.76 3.70
N VAL A 11 0.86 -3.44 3.77
CA VAL A 11 1.53 -2.64 2.74
C VAL A 11 2.57 -1.77 3.40
N THR A 12 3.75 -1.71 2.80
CA THR A 12 4.83 -0.81 3.21
C THR A 12 5.11 0.20 2.12
N GLU A 13 5.27 1.44 2.52
CA GLU A 13 5.84 2.50 1.71
C GLU A 13 7.25 2.81 2.22
N GLN A 14 8.23 2.90 1.33
CA GLN A 14 9.61 3.18 1.70
C GLN A 14 10.23 4.30 0.85
N TRP A 15 10.90 5.24 1.51
CA TRP A 15 11.74 6.27 0.90
C TRP A 15 13.21 6.07 1.29
N GLY A 16 14.08 6.09 0.28
CA GLY A 16 15.51 5.87 0.49
C GLY A 16 15.81 4.55 1.21
N SER A 17 16.83 4.57 2.07
CA SER A 17 17.36 3.37 2.73
C SER A 17 16.85 3.11 4.16
N GLY A 18 15.96 3.94 4.70
CA GLY A 18 15.58 3.81 6.12
C GLY A 18 14.26 4.44 6.56
N GLU A 19 13.59 5.22 5.72
CA GLU A 19 12.30 5.81 6.05
C GLU A 19 11.21 4.93 5.45
N PHE A 20 10.27 4.47 6.28
CA PHE A 20 9.15 3.67 5.80
C PHE A 20 7.90 3.88 6.66
N GLU A 21 6.75 3.73 6.03
CA GLU A 21 5.44 3.69 6.65
C GLU A 21 4.79 2.33 6.39
N VAL A 22 3.87 1.94 7.27
CA VAL A 22 3.13 0.68 7.16
C VAL A 22 1.65 0.97 7.25
N ASN A 23 0.88 0.35 6.36
CA ASN A 23 -0.57 0.28 6.43
C ASN A 23 -1.02 -1.20 6.50
N GLN A 24 -2.19 -1.44 7.08
CA GLN A 24 -2.89 -2.71 6.98
C GLN A 24 -4.31 -2.50 6.44
N GLY A 25 -4.64 -3.22 5.36
CA GLY A 25 -5.97 -3.22 4.77
C GLY A 25 -6.17 -2.16 3.69
N TYR A 26 -7.35 -2.14 3.09
CA TYR A 26 -7.73 -1.17 2.08
C TYR A 26 -9.21 -0.79 2.22
N GLU A 27 -9.56 0.36 1.68
CA GLU A 27 -10.93 0.81 1.48
C GLU A 27 -11.30 0.64 -0.01
N ASP A 28 -12.54 0.25 -0.31
CA ASP A 28 -13.05 0.35 -1.67
C ASP A 28 -13.39 1.81 -1.98
N ALA A 29 -12.78 2.35 -3.03
CA ALA A 29 -12.99 3.72 -3.48
C ALA A 29 -13.36 3.76 -4.97
N LYS A 30 -13.87 4.91 -5.40
CA LYS A 30 -14.10 5.22 -6.82
C LYS A 30 -13.30 6.44 -7.22
N LEU A 31 -12.60 6.35 -8.35
CA LEU A 31 -11.98 7.49 -9.00
C LEU A 31 -13.04 8.36 -9.71
N PRO A 32 -12.71 9.62 -10.06
CA PRO A 32 -13.64 10.52 -10.74
C PRO A 32 -14.16 10.02 -12.10
N ASP A 33 -13.37 9.19 -12.79
CA ASP A 33 -13.75 8.52 -14.04
C ASP A 33 -14.70 7.32 -13.84
N GLY A 34 -14.98 6.97 -12.57
CA GLY A 34 -15.90 5.90 -12.18
C GLY A 34 -15.22 4.58 -11.85
N ASP A 35 -13.91 4.47 -12.05
CA ASP A 35 -13.17 3.24 -11.84
C ASP A 35 -13.09 2.88 -10.36
N ARG A 36 -13.28 1.60 -10.05
CA ARG A 36 -13.18 1.07 -8.68
C ARG A 36 -11.73 0.75 -8.36
N VAL A 37 -11.25 1.26 -7.25
CA VAL A 37 -9.88 1.08 -6.80
C VAL A 37 -9.85 0.68 -5.33
N ARG A 38 -8.83 -0.08 -4.96
CA ARG A 38 -8.45 -0.28 -3.56
C ARG A 38 -7.62 0.92 -3.12
N LEU A 39 -7.99 1.54 -2.02
CA LEU A 39 -7.31 2.67 -1.43
C LEU A 39 -6.60 2.26 -0.15
N TYR A 40 -5.28 2.45 -0.13
CA TYR A 40 -4.42 2.27 1.03
C TYR A 40 -4.00 3.66 1.54
N ARG A 41 -4.19 3.93 2.84
CA ARG A 41 -3.91 5.23 3.46
C ARG A 41 -2.76 5.12 4.44
N PHE A 42 -1.63 5.73 4.16
CA PHE A 42 -0.49 5.75 5.07
C PHE A 42 -0.69 6.80 6.17
N ARG A 43 0.02 6.63 7.28
CA ARG A 43 -0.16 7.47 8.48
C ARG A 43 0.27 8.91 8.25
N ASN A 44 1.24 9.11 7.36
CA ASN A 44 1.73 10.41 6.94
C ASN A 44 0.74 11.17 6.02
N GLY A 45 -0.35 10.53 5.60
CA GLY A 45 -1.38 11.11 4.73
C GLY A 45 -1.25 10.70 3.27
N ASP A 46 -0.21 9.97 2.91
CA ASP A 46 -0.02 9.47 1.56
C ASP A 46 -1.06 8.39 1.22
N GLN A 47 -1.35 8.25 -0.07
CA GLN A 47 -2.39 7.35 -0.54
C GLN A 47 -1.91 6.56 -1.76
N TRP A 48 -2.15 5.26 -1.71
CA TRP A 48 -1.93 4.37 -2.84
C TRP A 48 -3.28 3.84 -3.34
N PHE A 49 -3.51 4.00 -4.63
CA PHE A 49 -4.70 3.56 -5.33
C PHE A 49 -4.34 2.41 -6.25
N TRP A 50 -5.01 1.28 -6.11
CA TRP A 50 -4.80 0.11 -6.96
C TRP A 50 -6.09 -0.29 -7.67
N ASP A 51 -6.12 -0.08 -8.98
CA ASP A 51 -7.10 -0.66 -9.88
C ASP A 51 -6.69 -2.10 -10.22
N VAL A 52 -7.27 -3.05 -9.48
CA VAL A 52 -6.98 -4.47 -9.65
C VAL A 52 -7.51 -5.00 -10.99
N GLN A 53 -8.58 -4.41 -11.54
CA GLN A 53 -9.19 -4.89 -12.79
C GLN A 53 -8.31 -4.56 -14.00
N ASN A 54 -7.82 -3.32 -14.07
CA ASN A 54 -7.02 -2.85 -15.20
C ASN A 54 -5.51 -2.90 -14.93
N GLY A 55 -5.10 -3.31 -13.73
CA GLY A 55 -3.69 -3.39 -13.34
C GLY A 55 -3.00 -2.02 -13.22
N ARG A 56 -3.77 -0.94 -13.05
CA ARG A 56 -3.24 0.43 -12.91
C ARG A 56 -3.01 0.76 -11.44
N GLN A 57 -1.98 1.52 -11.16
CA GLN A 57 -1.66 1.98 -9.82
C GLN A 57 -1.31 3.46 -9.85
N PHE A 58 -1.77 4.16 -8.83
CA PHE A 58 -1.54 5.59 -8.67
C PHE A 58 -1.16 5.89 -7.23
N PHE A 59 -0.41 6.95 -7.03
CA PHE A 59 0.02 7.40 -5.74
C PHE A 59 -0.24 8.90 -5.59
N THR A 60 -0.65 9.34 -4.39
CA THR A 60 -0.72 10.76 -4.06
C THR A 60 0.06 11.01 -2.77
N TYR A 61 0.88 12.05 -2.77
CA TYR A 61 1.55 12.51 -1.56
C TYR A 61 0.59 13.31 -0.68
N ALA A 62 0.87 13.34 0.62
CA ALA A 62 0.09 14.06 1.60
C ALA A 62 -0.05 15.54 1.22
N GLY A 63 -1.30 16.01 1.14
CA GLY A 63 -1.61 17.39 0.75
C GLY A 63 -1.50 17.68 -0.74
N GLN A 64 -1.29 16.66 -1.58
CA GLN A 64 -1.37 16.77 -3.04
C GLN A 64 -2.60 16.01 -3.55
N ASP A 65 -3.24 16.57 -4.58
CA ASP A 65 -4.38 15.95 -5.26
C ASP A 65 -3.98 15.25 -6.57
N ASP A 66 -2.72 15.42 -7.00
CA ASP A 66 -2.22 14.87 -8.26
C ASP A 66 -1.95 13.36 -8.12
N LEU A 67 -2.59 12.58 -9.00
CA LEU A 67 -2.41 11.13 -9.10
C LEU A 67 -1.18 10.81 -9.94
N GLU A 68 -0.11 10.38 -9.29
CA GLU A 68 1.12 9.97 -9.94
C GLU A 68 1.05 8.49 -10.34
N PRO A 69 1.14 8.14 -11.63
CA PRO A 69 1.16 6.74 -12.05
C PRO A 69 2.41 6.06 -11.49
N CYS A 70 2.23 4.93 -10.81
CA CYS A 70 3.33 4.15 -10.26
C CYS A 70 3.32 2.73 -10.83
N VAL A 71 4.51 2.18 -11.05
CA VAL A 71 4.66 0.79 -11.47
C VAL A 71 4.68 -0.06 -10.21
N ALA A 72 3.89 -1.13 -10.19
CA ALA A 72 3.92 -2.10 -9.10
C ALA A 72 5.37 -2.52 -8.83
N GLY A 73 5.81 -2.35 -7.58
CA GLY A 73 7.08 -2.92 -7.13
C GLY A 73 7.09 -4.43 -7.31
N LYS A 74 8.26 -5.04 -7.11
CA LYS A 74 8.39 -6.49 -7.18
C LYS A 74 7.54 -7.11 -6.06
N TRP A 75 6.59 -7.97 -6.43
CA TRP A 75 5.87 -8.79 -5.47
C TRP A 75 6.83 -9.81 -4.89
N TYR A 76 6.98 -9.78 -3.57
CA TYR A 76 7.72 -10.80 -2.84
C TYR A 76 6.71 -11.61 -2.04
N PRO A 77 6.57 -12.92 -2.28
CA PRO A 77 5.93 -13.78 -1.30
C PRO A 77 6.76 -13.68 -0.03
N LEU A 78 6.24 -12.99 0.98
CA LEU A 78 6.88 -12.95 2.28
C LEU A 78 6.58 -14.26 2.98
N GLU A 79 7.60 -15.04 3.27
CA GLU A 79 7.48 -16.19 4.15
C GLU A 79 7.11 -15.70 5.54
N THR A 80 5.81 -15.68 5.84
CA THR A 80 5.32 -15.33 7.18
C THR A 80 5.46 -16.53 8.10
N THR A 81 6.25 -16.38 9.17
CA THR A 81 6.22 -17.32 10.30
C THR A 81 5.18 -16.87 11.31
N ILE A 82 4.27 -17.78 11.68
CA ILE A 82 3.37 -17.55 12.81
C ILE A 82 4.20 -17.69 14.09
N LEU A 83 4.34 -16.59 14.82
CA LEU A 83 5.02 -16.61 16.12
C LEU A 83 4.11 -17.28 17.18
N PRO A 84 4.67 -18.10 18.08
CA PRO A 84 3.91 -18.61 19.22
C PRO A 84 3.40 -17.42 20.06
N ARG A 85 2.20 -17.58 20.64
CA ARG A 85 1.62 -16.56 21.53
C ARG A 85 2.62 -16.27 22.66
N TRP A 86 2.98 -15.00 22.83
CA TRP A 86 3.84 -14.59 23.93
C TRP A 86 3.12 -14.86 25.26
N THR A 87 3.73 -15.70 26.11
CA THR A 87 3.14 -16.12 27.38
C THR A 87 3.65 -15.33 28.58
N GLY A 88 4.66 -14.47 28.40
CA GLY A 88 5.21 -13.61 29.45
C GLY A 88 5.85 -14.35 30.63
N LYS A 89 7.07 -13.93 30.98
CA LYS A 89 7.57 -13.88 32.35
C LYS A 89 8.16 -12.51 32.57
#